data_AF-A0AB34JY49-F1
#
_entry.id   AF-A0AB34JY49-F1
#
_cell.length_a   1.000
_cell.length_b   1.000
_cell.length_c   1.000
_cell.angle_alpha   90.00
_cell.angle_beta   90.00
_cell.angle_gamma   90.00
#
_symmetry.space_group_name_H-M   'P 1'
#
loop_
_entity.id
_entity.type
_entity.pdbx_description
1 polymer ?
#
loop_
_entity_poly.entity_id
_entity_poly.type
_entity_poly.pdbx_seq_one_letter_code
_entity_poly.pdbx_strand_id
1 'polypeptide(L)'
;MESLRLGSSHHPIHTQSPEAQSWFDRGFAWLGAYHREEAALCFEKASAADPGCAMAQWGIALAHGPDYNFHAGNGFLGVAAQPSGWPSLHVATRAVGKAAELAVGGPARESALIGALAVRYEWPPTEESAALDEQYAERMEEVALAFPDDADVQAVAAEAIVILRPWDLYVKPCGSATPPWNAADKELRPVGARAAALVERGLRACPSHMWLCHLKIHLCEMGPIEHFDWQSAELVRGTDAVDCGHLVHMPSHLDIQVGDYQRAMEGNVLAYQADLRLHALSPERFTIYTGYVVHNMEFCAWAAMYAGAKAVALEASKKIDSFFSHEVITATPITAMCFEAYLTTRLMVLIRFGLWEDILREPFKEDRQLYLSHTLILHYARGIAFGARSLLDAAKAEQVAFREMLTKLQPGDRLKHNVNLKHMADIGEPILAAELHYREGDFESAFDALSKAVALFDALPYDEPHGWLMSPRQTFGALLAEQQQYDRAISIFDEDLVLFPKNPWSLAGLKICLSKTGSPRLEDVQAALEQASKLADVRIGTSCACALSQWTQVGC
;
A
#
# COMPACT_ATOMS: atom_id res chain seq x y z
N MET A 1 -24.57 6.09 -9.16
CA MET A 1 -23.89 4.95 -9.81
C MET A 1 -23.80 5.13 -11.33
N GLU A 2 -24.90 5.30 -12.07
CA GLU A 2 -24.88 5.38 -13.55
C GLU A 2 -24.05 6.54 -14.13
N SER A 3 -23.88 7.64 -13.38
CA SER A 3 -23.07 8.79 -13.77
C SER A 3 -21.55 8.59 -13.62
N LEU A 4 -21.11 7.50 -12.99
CA LEU A 4 -19.68 7.22 -12.76
C LEU A 4 -19.04 6.69 -14.05
N ARG A 5 -17.87 7.25 -14.36
CA ARG A 5 -17.03 6.94 -15.52
C ARG A 5 -16.05 5.83 -15.17
N LEU A 6 -16.30 4.64 -15.73
CA LEU A 6 -15.56 3.40 -15.45
C LEU A 6 -14.76 2.89 -16.66
N GLY A 7 -14.54 3.74 -17.66
CA GLY A 7 -14.01 3.33 -18.95
C GLY A 7 -15.08 2.77 -19.89
N SER A 8 -14.63 2.32 -21.07
CA SER A 8 -15.48 1.92 -22.20
C SER A 8 -15.26 0.47 -22.65
N SER A 9 -14.94 -0.43 -21.72
CA SER A 9 -14.77 -1.85 -22.02
C SER A 9 -16.11 -2.59 -22.11
N HIS A 10 -16.20 -3.52 -23.06
CA HIS A 10 -17.37 -4.37 -23.28
C HIS A 10 -16.95 -5.84 -23.11
N HIS A 11 -17.64 -6.55 -22.22
CA HIS A 11 -17.34 -7.92 -21.81
C HIS A 11 -18.53 -8.81 -22.14
N PRO A 12 -18.63 -9.32 -23.38
CA PRO A 12 -19.85 -9.95 -23.88
C PRO A 12 -20.22 -11.18 -23.06
N ILE A 13 -21.50 -11.25 -22.68
CA ILE A 13 -22.13 -12.37 -21.97
C ILE A 13 -23.37 -12.87 -22.70
N HIS A 14 -23.79 -14.10 -22.40
CA HIS A 14 -24.99 -14.71 -22.93
C HIS A 14 -26.24 -14.13 -22.27
N THR A 15 -26.72 -13.03 -22.82
CA THR A 15 -27.98 -12.39 -22.45
C THR A 15 -28.64 -11.77 -23.68
N GLN A 16 -29.97 -11.66 -23.65
CA GLN A 16 -30.73 -10.89 -24.64
C GLN A 16 -31.09 -9.49 -24.12
N SER A 17 -30.77 -9.19 -22.85
CA SER A 17 -31.07 -7.91 -22.20
C SER A 17 -29.88 -6.95 -22.35
N PRO A 18 -30.00 -5.86 -23.14
CA PRO A 18 -28.95 -4.85 -23.23
C PRO A 18 -28.67 -4.18 -21.88
N GLU A 19 -29.68 -4.09 -21.02
CA GLU A 19 -29.55 -3.56 -19.66
C GLU A 19 -28.70 -4.50 -18.79
N ALA A 20 -28.94 -5.82 -18.85
CA ALA A 20 -28.12 -6.78 -18.11
C ALA A 20 -26.65 -6.76 -18.58
N GLN A 21 -26.41 -6.69 -19.89
CA GLN A 21 -25.07 -6.55 -20.45
C GLN A 21 -24.38 -5.26 -19.98
N SER A 22 -25.07 -4.12 -20.00
CA SER A 22 -24.50 -2.86 -19.54
C SER A 22 -24.14 -2.89 -18.05
N TRP A 23 -24.99 -3.48 -17.20
CA TRP A 23 -24.67 -3.65 -15.78
C TRP A 23 -23.53 -4.63 -15.54
N PHE A 24 -23.45 -5.71 -16.34
CA PHE A 24 -22.34 -6.66 -16.27
C PHE A 24 -21.00 -5.99 -16.62
N ASP A 25 -20.94 -5.22 -17.72
CA ASP A 25 -19.73 -4.50 -18.14
C ASP A 25 -19.23 -3.56 -17.03
N ARG A 26 -20.15 -2.84 -16.38
CA ARG A 26 -19.83 -1.97 -15.24
C ARG A 26 -19.34 -2.76 -14.02
N GLY A 27 -19.96 -3.89 -13.72
CA GLY A 27 -19.53 -4.78 -12.63
C GLY A 27 -18.13 -5.34 -12.88
N PHE A 28 -17.82 -5.72 -14.12
CA PHE A 28 -16.50 -6.22 -14.51
C PHE A 28 -15.43 -5.13 -14.43
N ALA A 29 -15.74 -3.89 -14.81
CA ALA A 29 -14.84 -2.75 -14.62
C ALA A 29 -14.55 -2.52 -13.12
N TRP A 30 -15.56 -2.60 -12.26
CA TRP A 30 -15.35 -2.49 -10.80
C TRP A 30 -14.55 -3.65 -10.21
N LEU A 31 -14.76 -4.89 -10.68
CA LEU A 31 -13.91 -6.03 -10.30
C LEU A 31 -12.46 -5.75 -10.66
N GLY A 32 -12.20 -5.32 -11.90
CA GLY A 32 -10.84 -4.99 -12.35
C GLY A 32 -10.23 -3.78 -11.65
N ALA A 33 -11.04 -2.95 -10.97
CA ALA A 33 -10.61 -1.86 -10.12
C ALA A 33 -10.54 -2.24 -8.61
N TYR A 34 -10.74 -3.52 -8.28
CA TYR A 34 -10.86 -4.04 -6.91
C TYR A 34 -11.90 -3.33 -6.04
N HIS A 35 -12.93 -2.73 -6.64
CA HIS A 35 -14.11 -2.26 -5.92
C HIS A 35 -15.20 -3.34 -5.90
N ARG A 36 -14.94 -4.40 -5.15
CA ARG A 36 -15.80 -5.60 -5.03
C ARG A 36 -17.26 -5.30 -4.65
N GLU A 37 -17.50 -4.36 -3.75
CA GLU A 37 -18.88 -4.01 -3.32
C GLU A 37 -19.71 -3.38 -4.45
N GLU A 38 -19.19 -2.35 -5.13
CA GLU A 38 -19.85 -1.73 -6.28
C GLU A 38 -19.98 -2.73 -7.45
N ALA A 39 -19.02 -3.64 -7.60
CA ALA A 39 -19.14 -4.74 -8.55
C ALA A 39 -20.34 -5.64 -8.23
N ALA A 40 -20.48 -6.08 -6.96
CA ALA A 40 -21.61 -6.90 -6.51
C ALA A 40 -22.96 -6.21 -6.80
N LEU A 41 -23.09 -4.92 -6.47
CA LEU A 41 -24.29 -4.12 -6.77
C LEU A 41 -24.60 -4.07 -8.27
N CYS A 42 -23.58 -3.92 -9.12
CA CYS A 42 -23.77 -3.93 -10.57
C CYS A 42 -24.24 -5.30 -11.06
N PHE A 43 -23.67 -6.40 -10.56
CA PHE A 43 -24.10 -7.74 -10.95
C PHE A 43 -25.50 -8.11 -10.41
N GLU A 44 -25.88 -7.63 -9.23
CA GLU A 44 -27.25 -7.75 -8.73
C GLU A 44 -28.26 -7.05 -9.66
N LYS A 45 -27.91 -5.85 -10.15
CA LYS A 45 -28.73 -5.16 -11.16
C LYS A 45 -28.78 -5.90 -12.49
N ALA A 46 -27.66 -6.46 -12.95
CA ALA A 46 -27.63 -7.30 -14.14
C ALA A 46 -28.56 -8.52 -13.98
N SER A 47 -28.52 -9.17 -12.82
CA SER A 47 -29.38 -10.31 -12.50
C SER A 47 -30.86 -9.93 -12.37
N ALA A 48 -31.16 -8.70 -11.94
CA ALA A 48 -32.54 -8.21 -11.89
C ALA A 48 -33.09 -7.92 -13.28
N ALA A 49 -32.24 -7.39 -14.19
CA ALA A 49 -32.59 -7.09 -15.57
C ALA A 49 -32.73 -8.35 -16.45
N ASP A 50 -31.99 -9.41 -16.13
CA ASP A 50 -32.14 -10.74 -16.76
C ASP A 50 -31.95 -11.86 -15.70
N PRO A 51 -33.05 -12.38 -15.12
CA PRO A 51 -32.98 -13.48 -14.15
C PRO A 51 -32.43 -14.81 -14.71
N GLY A 52 -32.34 -14.94 -16.04
CA GLY A 52 -31.74 -16.09 -16.72
C GLY A 52 -30.24 -15.94 -16.97
N CYS A 53 -29.64 -14.78 -16.68
CA CYS A 53 -28.23 -14.51 -16.93
C CYS A 53 -27.32 -15.24 -15.93
N ALA A 54 -26.71 -16.34 -16.37
CA ALA A 54 -25.77 -17.11 -15.55
C ALA A 54 -24.55 -16.27 -15.10
N MET A 55 -24.03 -15.42 -15.99
CA MET A 55 -22.85 -14.60 -15.69
C MET A 55 -23.12 -13.47 -14.69
N ALA A 56 -24.35 -12.97 -14.58
CA ALA A 56 -24.71 -12.04 -13.50
C ALA A 56 -24.57 -12.72 -12.13
N GLN A 57 -25.04 -13.97 -11.99
CA GLN A 57 -24.89 -14.76 -10.76
C GLN A 57 -23.42 -15.12 -10.48
N TRP A 58 -22.65 -15.44 -11.52
CA TRP A 58 -21.19 -15.63 -11.40
C TRP A 58 -20.49 -14.36 -10.88
N GLY A 59 -20.86 -13.19 -11.41
CA GLY A 59 -20.29 -11.91 -11.01
C GLY A 59 -20.60 -11.58 -9.55
N ILE A 60 -21.84 -11.82 -9.09
CA ILE A 60 -22.20 -11.71 -7.67
C ILE A 60 -21.30 -12.62 -6.82
N ALA A 61 -21.14 -13.88 -7.21
CA ALA A 61 -20.30 -14.81 -6.46
C ALA A 61 -18.85 -14.35 -6.35
N LEU A 62 -18.24 -13.96 -7.48
CA LEU A 62 -16.86 -13.51 -7.55
C LEU A 62 -16.64 -12.22 -6.75
N ALA A 63 -17.59 -11.28 -6.80
CA ALA A 63 -17.51 -10.02 -6.07
C ALA A 63 -17.64 -10.16 -4.54
N HIS A 64 -18.20 -11.28 -4.06
CA HIS A 64 -18.28 -11.58 -2.62
C HIS A 64 -17.08 -12.40 -2.11
N GLY A 65 -16.19 -12.86 -3.00
CA GLY A 65 -14.96 -13.57 -2.64
C GLY A 65 -13.78 -12.67 -2.30
N PRO A 66 -12.64 -13.26 -1.88
CA PRO A 66 -11.43 -12.50 -1.57
C PRO A 66 -10.73 -12.00 -2.84
N ASP A 67 -9.91 -10.96 -2.66
CA ASP A 67 -9.04 -10.41 -3.70
C ASP A 67 -7.62 -10.12 -3.20
N TYR A 68 -6.78 -9.53 -4.04
CA TYR A 68 -5.38 -9.27 -3.71
C TYR A 68 -5.26 -8.36 -2.47
N ASN A 69 -6.19 -7.42 -2.31
CA ASN A 69 -6.17 -6.41 -1.26
C ASN A 69 -7.00 -6.77 -0.03
N PHE A 70 -7.98 -7.67 -0.16
CA PHE A 70 -8.77 -8.18 0.96
C PHE A 70 -8.90 -9.71 0.90
N HIS A 71 -8.01 -10.39 1.61
CA HIS A 71 -7.79 -11.83 1.57
C HIS A 71 -7.78 -12.46 2.97
N ALA A 72 -7.65 -13.78 3.06
CA ALA A 72 -7.71 -14.49 4.34
C ALA A 72 -6.70 -13.97 5.38
N GLY A 73 -5.51 -13.52 4.93
CA GLY A 73 -4.43 -13.03 5.78
C GLY A 73 -4.70 -11.69 6.46
N ASN A 74 -5.65 -10.90 5.97
CA ASN A 74 -6.03 -9.60 6.56
C ASN A 74 -7.49 -9.55 7.03
N GLY A 75 -8.08 -10.72 7.32
CA GLY A 75 -9.34 -10.85 8.04
C GLY A 75 -10.58 -11.11 7.18
N PHE A 76 -10.43 -11.34 5.87
CA PHE A 76 -11.56 -11.59 4.95
C PHE A 76 -12.54 -12.65 5.46
N LEU A 77 -12.05 -13.83 5.86
CA LEU A 77 -12.91 -14.94 6.27
C LEU A 77 -13.78 -14.58 7.48
N GLY A 78 -13.25 -13.81 8.43
CA GLY A 78 -14.01 -13.36 9.60
C GLY A 78 -15.15 -12.42 9.24
N VAL A 79 -14.93 -11.51 8.28
CA VAL A 79 -15.96 -10.57 7.81
C VAL A 79 -16.98 -11.26 6.90
N ALA A 80 -16.52 -12.15 6.03
CA ALA A 80 -17.36 -12.82 5.05
C ALA A 80 -18.17 -14.00 5.65
N ALA A 81 -17.91 -14.39 6.90
CA ALA A 81 -18.66 -15.40 7.67
C ALA A 81 -20.04 -14.90 8.14
N GLN A 82 -20.76 -14.18 7.28
CA GLN A 82 -22.11 -13.66 7.55
C GLN A 82 -23.13 -14.16 6.52
N PRO A 83 -24.40 -14.35 6.89
CA PRO A 83 -25.40 -14.97 6.01
C PRO A 83 -25.93 -14.04 4.91
N SER A 84 -25.63 -12.74 4.96
CA SER A 84 -26.13 -11.72 4.03
C SER A 84 -25.24 -10.48 4.06
N GLY A 85 -25.48 -9.55 3.14
CA GLY A 85 -24.66 -8.32 3.02
C GLY A 85 -23.36 -8.59 2.27
N TRP A 86 -22.50 -7.57 2.22
CA TRP A 86 -21.22 -7.64 1.54
C TRP A 86 -20.06 -7.45 2.54
N PRO A 87 -18.97 -8.22 2.42
CA PRO A 87 -18.87 -9.49 1.68
C PRO A 87 -19.60 -10.63 2.43
N SER A 88 -19.94 -11.72 1.73
CA SER A 88 -20.62 -12.88 2.35
C SER A 88 -20.36 -14.16 1.57
N LEU A 89 -19.72 -15.14 2.21
CA LEU A 89 -19.48 -16.47 1.61
C LEU A 89 -20.78 -17.28 1.45
N HIS A 90 -21.82 -16.98 2.24
CA HIS A 90 -23.15 -17.56 2.03
C HIS A 90 -23.76 -17.07 0.72
N VAL A 91 -23.71 -15.74 0.47
CA VAL A 91 -24.17 -15.15 -0.80
C VAL A 91 -23.35 -15.69 -1.96
N ALA A 92 -22.03 -15.75 -1.83
CA ALA A 92 -21.14 -16.27 -2.87
C ALA A 92 -21.46 -17.72 -3.26
N THR A 93 -21.59 -18.60 -2.26
CA THR A 93 -21.91 -20.03 -2.47
C THR A 93 -23.27 -20.21 -3.13
N ARG A 94 -24.28 -19.44 -2.72
CA ARG A 94 -25.62 -19.51 -3.34
C ARG A 94 -25.63 -18.98 -4.78
N ALA A 95 -24.95 -17.86 -5.03
CA ALA A 95 -24.90 -17.24 -6.33
C ALA A 95 -24.16 -18.14 -7.34
N VAL A 96 -23.03 -18.74 -6.98
CA VAL A 96 -22.32 -19.66 -7.89
C VAL A 96 -23.10 -20.95 -8.16
N GLY A 97 -23.81 -21.47 -7.15
CA GLY A 97 -24.75 -22.58 -7.34
C GLY A 97 -25.86 -22.23 -8.34
N LYS A 98 -26.43 -21.01 -8.22
CA LYS A 98 -27.45 -20.54 -9.16
C LYS A 98 -26.90 -20.33 -10.57
N ALA A 99 -25.69 -19.79 -10.69
CA ALA A 99 -24.99 -19.64 -11.96
C ALA A 99 -24.83 -21.00 -12.66
N ALA A 100 -24.44 -22.04 -11.92
CA ALA A 100 -24.29 -23.39 -12.45
C ALA A 100 -25.61 -23.98 -12.99
N GLU A 101 -26.74 -23.74 -12.30
CA GLU A 101 -28.08 -24.14 -12.78
C GLU A 101 -28.44 -23.44 -14.10
N LEU A 102 -28.15 -22.14 -14.21
CA LEU A 102 -28.49 -21.32 -15.37
C LEU A 102 -27.57 -21.58 -16.57
N ALA A 103 -26.33 -22.03 -16.33
CA ALA A 103 -25.34 -22.29 -17.37
C ALA A 103 -25.53 -23.62 -18.13
N VAL A 104 -26.54 -24.43 -17.76
CA VAL A 104 -26.80 -25.72 -18.42
C VAL A 104 -27.15 -25.52 -19.89
N GLY A 105 -26.29 -26.02 -20.79
CA GLY A 105 -26.44 -25.84 -22.23
C GLY A 105 -26.07 -24.44 -22.74
N GLY A 106 -25.48 -23.60 -21.89
CA GLY A 106 -24.96 -22.28 -22.24
C GLY A 106 -23.60 -22.34 -22.95
N PRO A 107 -22.98 -21.18 -23.24
CA PRO A 107 -21.69 -21.13 -23.91
C PRO A 107 -20.56 -21.76 -23.09
N ALA A 108 -19.67 -22.49 -23.77
CA ALA A 108 -18.57 -23.23 -23.12
C ALA A 108 -17.68 -22.35 -22.23
N ARG A 109 -17.41 -21.11 -22.65
CA ARG A 109 -16.64 -20.12 -21.89
C ARG A 109 -17.25 -19.83 -20.52
N GLU A 110 -18.55 -19.55 -20.50
CA GLU A 110 -19.26 -19.19 -19.27
C GLU A 110 -19.38 -20.39 -18.34
N SER A 111 -19.72 -21.57 -18.89
CA SER A 111 -19.77 -22.81 -18.11
C SER A 111 -18.41 -23.14 -17.48
N ALA A 112 -17.29 -22.86 -18.18
CA ALA A 112 -15.95 -23.10 -17.67
C ALA A 112 -15.59 -22.13 -16.52
N LEU A 113 -15.87 -20.83 -16.66
CA LEU A 113 -15.67 -19.83 -15.60
C LEU A 113 -16.50 -20.11 -14.35
N ILE A 114 -17.76 -20.52 -14.54
CA ILE A 114 -18.66 -20.89 -13.44
C ILE A 114 -18.19 -22.18 -12.75
N GLY A 115 -17.79 -23.18 -13.53
CA GLY A 115 -17.26 -24.44 -13.00
C GLY A 115 -15.99 -24.23 -12.17
N ALA A 116 -15.10 -23.34 -12.61
CA ALA A 116 -13.92 -22.97 -11.84
C ALA A 116 -14.29 -22.26 -10.54
N LEU A 117 -15.19 -21.26 -10.58
CA LEU A 117 -15.58 -20.52 -9.37
C LEU A 117 -16.32 -21.39 -8.34
N ALA A 118 -17.04 -22.43 -8.79
CA ALA A 118 -17.83 -23.31 -7.92
C ALA A 118 -17.00 -24.07 -6.88
N VAL A 119 -15.68 -24.23 -7.07
CA VAL A 119 -14.81 -24.89 -6.09
C VAL A 119 -14.24 -23.93 -5.03
N ARG A 120 -14.41 -22.62 -5.22
CA ARG A 120 -13.74 -21.59 -4.40
C ARG A 120 -14.39 -21.36 -3.04
N TYR A 121 -15.68 -21.68 -2.89
CA TYR A 121 -16.46 -21.28 -1.72
C TYR A 121 -17.12 -22.46 -1.04
N GLU A 122 -17.20 -22.37 0.28
CA GLU A 122 -18.02 -23.22 1.12
C GLU A 122 -18.78 -22.38 2.15
N TRP A 123 -19.90 -22.93 2.64
CA TRP A 123 -20.70 -22.31 3.69
C TRP A 123 -21.22 -23.37 4.67
N PRO A 124 -21.03 -23.19 6.00
CA PRO A 124 -20.24 -22.13 6.64
C PRO A 124 -18.74 -22.25 6.35
N PRO A 125 -17.96 -21.15 6.38
CA PRO A 125 -16.51 -21.23 6.23
C PRO A 125 -15.87 -21.91 7.45
N THR A 126 -14.74 -22.57 7.22
CA THR A 126 -13.87 -23.17 8.22
C THR A 126 -12.47 -22.54 8.15
N GLU A 127 -11.56 -23.00 9.02
CA GLU A 127 -10.16 -22.56 8.99
C GLU A 127 -9.44 -22.99 7.70
N GLU A 128 -9.92 -24.07 7.07
CA GLU A 128 -9.39 -24.61 5.82
C GLU A 128 -9.93 -23.91 4.57
N SER A 129 -10.98 -23.09 4.66
CA SER A 129 -11.59 -22.43 3.50
C SER A 129 -10.60 -21.59 2.69
N ALA A 130 -9.55 -21.05 3.32
CA ALA A 130 -8.49 -20.31 2.62
C ALA A 130 -7.74 -21.18 1.60
N ALA A 131 -7.67 -22.50 1.79
CA ALA A 131 -7.00 -23.41 0.87
C ALA A 131 -7.80 -23.65 -0.43
N LEU A 132 -9.08 -23.25 -0.48
CA LEU A 132 -9.90 -23.35 -1.68
C LEU A 132 -9.45 -22.38 -2.79
N ASP A 133 -8.76 -21.29 -2.45
CA ASP A 133 -8.21 -20.36 -3.44
C ASP A 133 -7.16 -21.06 -4.34
N GLU A 134 -6.36 -22.01 -3.82
CA GLU A 134 -5.40 -22.77 -4.65
C GLU A 134 -6.14 -23.66 -5.66
N GLN A 135 -7.20 -24.35 -5.23
CA GLN A 135 -8.03 -25.16 -6.12
C GLN A 135 -8.70 -24.30 -7.19
N TYR A 136 -9.20 -23.11 -6.82
CA TYR A 136 -9.75 -22.16 -7.76
C TYR A 136 -8.71 -21.67 -8.78
N ALA A 137 -7.51 -21.34 -8.34
CA ALA A 137 -6.42 -20.91 -9.21
C ALA A 137 -6.02 -22.00 -10.22
N GLU A 138 -5.88 -23.26 -9.76
CA GLU A 138 -5.62 -24.41 -10.64
C GLU A 138 -6.71 -24.58 -11.71
N ARG A 139 -8.00 -24.48 -11.30
CA ARG A 139 -9.12 -24.53 -12.26
C ARG A 139 -9.10 -23.37 -13.24
N MET A 140 -8.80 -22.17 -12.77
CA MET A 140 -8.73 -21.00 -13.65
C MET A 140 -7.57 -21.09 -14.65
N GLU A 141 -6.44 -21.73 -14.30
CA GLU A 141 -5.37 -22.04 -15.25
C GLU A 141 -5.85 -23.00 -16.34
N GLU A 142 -6.62 -24.05 -16.01
CA GLU A 142 -7.24 -24.95 -16.99
C GLU A 142 -8.15 -24.16 -17.95
N VAL A 143 -8.98 -23.26 -17.42
CA VAL A 143 -9.86 -22.38 -18.23
C VAL A 143 -9.03 -21.47 -19.13
N ALA A 144 -7.98 -20.84 -18.61
CA ALA A 144 -7.10 -19.94 -19.38
C ALA A 144 -6.34 -20.66 -20.49
N LEU A 145 -6.06 -21.96 -20.35
CA LEU A 145 -5.50 -22.79 -21.42
C LEU A 145 -6.55 -23.15 -22.49
N ALA A 146 -7.81 -23.36 -22.10
CA ALA A 146 -8.89 -23.63 -23.02
C ALA A 146 -9.33 -22.40 -23.85
N PHE A 147 -9.15 -21.19 -23.30
CA PHE A 147 -9.50 -19.91 -23.94
C PHE A 147 -8.29 -18.95 -23.98
N PRO A 148 -7.21 -19.29 -24.73
CA PRO A 148 -5.95 -18.57 -24.67
C PRO A 148 -5.98 -17.14 -25.21
N ASP A 149 -6.91 -16.85 -26.13
CA ASP A 149 -7.05 -15.52 -26.78
C ASP A 149 -8.08 -14.62 -26.07
N ASP A 150 -8.71 -15.11 -25.00
CA ASP A 150 -9.73 -14.37 -24.25
C ASP A 150 -9.09 -13.57 -23.11
N ALA A 151 -8.94 -12.26 -23.30
CA ALA A 151 -8.26 -11.38 -22.35
C ALA A 151 -8.94 -11.33 -20.97
N ASP A 152 -10.27 -11.38 -20.92
CA ASP A 152 -11.01 -11.40 -19.64
C ASP A 152 -10.70 -12.68 -18.85
N VAL A 153 -10.70 -13.84 -19.53
CA VAL A 153 -10.35 -15.13 -18.91
C VAL A 153 -8.91 -15.09 -18.39
N GLN A 154 -7.97 -14.56 -19.18
CA GLN A 154 -6.58 -14.41 -18.72
C GLN A 154 -6.48 -13.49 -17.49
N ALA A 155 -7.28 -12.42 -17.43
CA ALA A 155 -7.31 -11.49 -16.30
C ALA A 155 -7.81 -12.16 -15.02
N VAL A 156 -8.97 -12.83 -15.09
CA VAL A 156 -9.55 -13.55 -13.93
C VAL A 156 -8.61 -14.65 -13.46
N ALA A 157 -7.96 -15.37 -14.37
CA ALA A 157 -7.02 -16.43 -14.01
C ALA A 157 -5.73 -15.88 -13.39
N ALA A 158 -5.19 -14.78 -13.94
CA ALA A 158 -4.04 -14.11 -13.33
C ALA A 158 -4.37 -13.60 -11.92
N GLU A 159 -5.55 -13.02 -11.73
CA GLU A 159 -6.02 -12.58 -10.42
C GLU A 159 -6.08 -13.77 -9.43
N ALA A 160 -6.72 -14.87 -9.82
CA ALA A 160 -6.83 -16.07 -8.98
C ALA A 160 -5.47 -16.57 -8.46
N ILE A 161 -4.41 -16.38 -9.25
CA ILE A 161 -3.04 -16.80 -8.88
C ILE A 161 -2.36 -15.77 -7.97
N VAL A 162 -2.44 -14.46 -8.27
CA VAL A 162 -1.74 -13.45 -7.44
C VAL A 162 -2.30 -13.40 -6.02
N ILE A 163 -3.60 -13.68 -5.83
CA ILE A 163 -4.26 -13.73 -4.52
C ILE A 163 -3.65 -14.81 -3.61
N LEU A 164 -3.01 -15.86 -4.17
CA LEU A 164 -2.39 -16.92 -3.38
C LEU A 164 -1.22 -16.41 -2.53
N ARG A 165 -0.53 -15.36 -2.99
CA ARG A 165 0.63 -14.76 -2.32
C ARG A 165 0.65 -13.23 -2.49
N PRO A 166 -0.31 -12.50 -1.88
CA PRO A 166 -0.39 -11.06 -1.99
C PRO A 166 0.90 -10.41 -1.49
N TRP A 167 1.48 -9.53 -2.31
CA TRP A 167 2.75 -8.85 -2.07
C TRP A 167 3.94 -9.76 -1.70
N ASP A 168 3.89 -11.03 -2.14
CA ASP A 168 4.99 -11.99 -2.02
C ASP A 168 5.17 -12.73 -3.37
N LEU A 169 5.30 -11.96 -4.46
CA LEU A 169 5.44 -12.49 -5.83
C LEU A 169 6.91 -12.65 -6.28
N TYR A 170 7.84 -11.99 -5.59
CA TYR A 170 9.28 -12.06 -5.83
C TYR A 170 10.03 -12.64 -4.65
N VAL A 171 11.14 -13.32 -4.94
CA VAL A 171 12.11 -13.74 -3.94
C VAL A 171 12.92 -12.51 -3.55
N LYS A 172 12.78 -12.10 -2.30
CA LYS A 172 13.71 -11.15 -1.68
C LYS A 172 15.11 -11.80 -1.69
N PRO A 173 16.15 -11.13 -2.22
CA PRO A 173 17.47 -11.75 -2.32
C PRO A 173 17.98 -12.24 -0.95
N CYS A 174 18.94 -13.14 -0.93
CA CYS A 174 19.61 -13.58 0.30
C CYS A 174 21.12 -13.30 0.17
N GLY A 175 21.73 -12.63 1.15
CA GLY A 175 23.19 -12.37 1.10
C GLY A 175 23.71 -11.19 1.92
N SER A 176 22.92 -10.13 2.13
CA SER A 176 23.05 -9.26 3.30
C SER A 176 22.07 -9.76 4.36
N ALA A 177 22.27 -9.46 5.65
CA ALA A 177 21.42 -10.01 6.72
C ALA A 177 19.91 -9.79 6.48
N THR A 178 19.56 -8.74 5.72
CA THR A 178 18.24 -8.44 5.15
C THR A 178 18.43 -7.53 3.92
N PRO A 179 18.43 -8.00 2.65
CA PRO A 179 18.56 -7.09 1.52
C PRO A 179 17.23 -6.40 1.27
N PRO A 180 17.23 -5.12 0.89
CA PRO A 180 15.99 -4.38 0.78
C PRO A 180 15.30 -4.69 -0.56
N TRP A 181 14.01 -4.37 -0.65
CA TRP A 181 13.14 -4.83 -1.74
C TRP A 181 13.46 -4.29 -3.14
N ASN A 182 14.43 -3.41 -3.31
CA ASN A 182 14.83 -2.84 -4.61
C ASN A 182 16.16 -3.41 -5.15
N ALA A 183 16.71 -4.46 -4.51
CA ALA A 183 17.92 -5.10 -5.00
C ALA A 183 17.74 -5.59 -6.45
N ALA A 184 18.78 -5.43 -7.27
CA ALA A 184 18.71 -5.67 -8.72
C ALA A 184 18.37 -7.13 -9.09
N ASP A 185 18.85 -8.10 -8.29
CA ASP A 185 18.76 -9.53 -8.60
C ASP A 185 17.50 -10.20 -8.01
N LYS A 186 16.32 -9.59 -8.20
CA LYS A 186 15.05 -10.19 -7.74
C LYS A 186 14.48 -11.16 -8.76
N GLU A 187 14.28 -12.40 -8.33
CA GLU A 187 13.67 -13.45 -9.15
C GLU A 187 12.18 -13.61 -8.83
N LEU A 188 11.36 -13.82 -9.85
CA LEU A 188 9.95 -14.18 -9.65
C LEU A 188 9.84 -15.53 -8.93
N ARG A 189 8.96 -15.59 -7.92
CA ARG A 189 8.54 -16.88 -7.36
C ARG A 189 7.72 -17.65 -8.39
N PRO A 190 7.60 -18.98 -8.27
CA PRO A 190 6.76 -19.78 -9.18
C PRO A 190 5.33 -19.25 -9.35
N VAL A 191 4.70 -18.77 -8.26
CA VAL A 191 3.36 -18.15 -8.30
C VAL A 191 3.34 -16.86 -9.14
N GLY A 192 4.33 -15.98 -8.96
CA GLY A 192 4.44 -14.74 -9.75
C GLY A 192 4.73 -15.03 -11.22
N ALA A 193 5.54 -16.04 -11.52
CA ALA A 193 5.82 -16.46 -12.90
C ALA A 193 4.57 -17.03 -13.60
N ARG A 194 3.74 -17.82 -12.89
CA ARG A 194 2.44 -18.31 -13.40
C ARG A 194 1.52 -17.13 -13.76
N ALA A 195 1.32 -16.20 -12.83
CA ALA A 195 0.49 -15.01 -13.05
C ALA A 195 1.02 -14.13 -14.20
N ALA A 196 2.33 -13.87 -14.23
CA ALA A 196 2.95 -13.08 -15.29
C ALA A 196 2.73 -13.68 -16.68
N ALA A 197 2.82 -15.01 -16.83
CA ALA A 197 2.58 -15.68 -18.10
C ALA A 197 1.14 -15.49 -18.63
N LEU A 198 0.15 -15.47 -17.73
CA LEU A 198 -1.25 -15.20 -18.07
C LEU A 198 -1.45 -13.73 -18.44
N VAL A 199 -0.89 -12.81 -17.65
CA VAL A 199 -0.97 -11.37 -17.93
C VAL A 199 -0.38 -11.04 -19.29
N GLU A 200 0.82 -11.55 -19.58
CA GLU A 200 1.48 -11.38 -20.88
C GLU A 200 0.67 -11.96 -22.04
N ARG A 201 -0.01 -13.11 -21.83
CA ARG A 201 -0.89 -13.69 -22.85
C ARG A 201 -2.08 -12.79 -23.14
N GLY A 202 -2.76 -12.33 -22.09
CA GLY A 202 -3.91 -11.45 -22.23
C GLY A 202 -3.56 -10.11 -22.87
N LEU A 203 -2.45 -9.48 -22.47
CA LEU A 203 -2.00 -8.20 -23.03
C LEU A 203 -1.55 -8.32 -24.50
N ARG A 204 -1.08 -9.48 -24.95
CA ARG A 204 -0.85 -9.70 -26.39
C ARG A 204 -2.15 -9.68 -27.21
N ALA A 205 -3.24 -10.20 -26.65
CA ALA A 205 -4.55 -10.21 -27.30
C ALA A 205 -5.25 -8.85 -27.22
N CYS A 206 -5.17 -8.19 -26.06
CA CYS A 206 -5.77 -6.88 -25.80
C CYS A 206 -4.81 -6.01 -24.95
N PRO A 207 -3.91 -5.24 -25.59
CA PRO A 207 -2.90 -4.45 -24.88
C PRO A 207 -3.44 -3.37 -23.94
N SER A 208 -4.68 -2.93 -24.16
CA SER A 208 -5.36 -1.91 -23.34
C SER A 208 -6.39 -2.51 -22.38
N HIS A 209 -6.35 -3.82 -22.14
CA HIS A 209 -7.27 -4.46 -21.20
C HIS A 209 -6.97 -4.00 -19.77
N MET A 210 -7.84 -3.13 -19.25
CA MET A 210 -7.63 -2.39 -18.00
C MET A 210 -7.24 -3.26 -16.80
N TRP A 211 -7.93 -4.39 -16.57
CA TRP A 211 -7.60 -5.29 -15.44
C TRP A 211 -6.24 -5.97 -15.63
N LEU A 212 -5.83 -6.25 -16.86
CA LEU A 212 -4.53 -6.85 -17.13
C LEU A 212 -3.41 -5.82 -16.95
N CYS A 213 -3.60 -4.59 -17.42
CA CYS A 213 -2.65 -3.49 -17.16
C CYS A 213 -2.53 -3.21 -15.66
N HIS A 214 -3.64 -3.26 -14.92
CA HIS A 214 -3.65 -3.16 -13.46
C HIS A 214 -2.83 -4.29 -12.81
N LEU A 215 -3.12 -5.56 -13.12
CA LEU A 215 -2.37 -6.72 -12.60
C LEU A 215 -0.89 -6.66 -12.99
N LYS A 216 -0.58 -6.13 -14.18
CA LYS A 216 0.80 -5.95 -14.64
C LYS A 216 1.56 -4.96 -13.77
N ILE A 217 0.93 -3.89 -13.30
CA ILE A 217 1.55 -2.95 -12.34
C ILE A 217 1.88 -3.68 -11.03
N HIS A 218 0.93 -4.41 -10.44
CA HIS A 218 1.17 -5.20 -9.22
C HIS A 218 2.26 -6.25 -9.38
N LEU A 219 2.36 -6.88 -10.55
CA LEU A 219 3.47 -7.79 -10.84
C LEU A 219 4.80 -7.04 -10.97
N CYS A 220 4.81 -5.81 -11.46
CA CYS A 220 6.06 -5.05 -11.67
C CYS A 220 6.55 -4.33 -10.41
N GLU A 221 5.67 -3.83 -9.54
CA GLU A 221 6.03 -2.94 -8.40
C GLU A 221 7.10 -3.55 -7.47
N MET A 222 7.00 -4.87 -7.24
CA MET A 222 7.95 -5.63 -6.44
C MET A 222 9.21 -6.06 -7.19
N GLY A 223 9.23 -5.95 -8.51
CA GLY A 223 10.26 -6.47 -9.40
C GLY A 223 11.43 -5.52 -9.66
N PRO A 224 12.44 -5.93 -10.45
CA PRO A 224 13.51 -5.05 -10.90
C PRO A 224 12.97 -3.88 -11.72
N ILE A 225 13.49 -2.67 -11.50
CA ILE A 225 13.01 -1.42 -12.13
C ILE A 225 13.13 -1.49 -13.67
N GLU A 226 14.15 -2.16 -14.17
CA GLU A 226 14.38 -2.38 -15.60
C GLU A 226 13.29 -3.24 -16.28
N HIS A 227 12.47 -3.94 -15.49
CA HIS A 227 11.36 -4.77 -15.96
C HIS A 227 9.99 -4.11 -15.76
N PHE A 228 9.95 -2.84 -15.36
CA PHE A 228 8.70 -2.11 -15.22
C PHE A 228 8.01 -1.92 -16.58
N ASP A 229 6.71 -2.19 -16.62
CA ASP A 229 5.87 -1.94 -17.78
C ASP A 229 5.21 -0.57 -17.70
N TRP A 230 5.94 0.44 -18.19
CA TRP A 230 5.43 1.80 -18.28
C TRP A 230 4.27 1.94 -19.26
N GLN A 231 4.15 1.07 -20.27
CA GLN A 231 3.03 1.13 -21.20
C GLN A 231 1.73 0.82 -20.46
N SER A 232 1.70 -0.26 -19.67
CA SER A 232 0.55 -0.61 -18.82
C SER A 232 0.25 0.50 -17.81
N ALA A 233 1.28 1.08 -17.17
CA ALA A 233 1.10 2.18 -16.22
C ALA A 233 0.50 3.43 -16.87
N GLU A 234 0.96 3.84 -18.05
CA GLU A 234 0.41 5.00 -18.76
C GLU A 234 -0.99 4.75 -19.33
N LEU A 235 -1.30 3.52 -19.74
CA LEU A 235 -2.66 3.14 -20.15
C LEU A 235 -3.65 3.24 -18.98
N VAL A 236 -3.26 2.79 -17.80
CA VAL A 236 -4.07 2.94 -16.58
C VAL A 236 -4.16 4.41 -16.19
N ARG A 237 -3.07 5.18 -16.25
CA ARG A 237 -3.08 6.61 -15.93
C ARG A 237 -3.98 7.43 -16.87
N GLY A 238 -3.98 7.07 -18.15
CA GLY A 238 -4.77 7.71 -19.20
C GLY A 238 -6.19 7.14 -19.37
N THR A 239 -6.64 6.26 -18.47
CA THR A 239 -7.95 5.62 -18.58
C THR A 239 -9.11 6.61 -18.41
N ASP A 240 -10.22 6.34 -19.10
CA ASP A 240 -11.50 7.03 -18.87
C ASP A 240 -12.20 6.57 -17.57
N ALA A 241 -11.69 5.52 -16.91
CA ALA A 241 -12.15 5.01 -15.62
C ALA A 241 -11.75 5.89 -14.43
N VAL A 242 -11.90 7.20 -14.57
CA VAL A 242 -11.41 8.21 -13.62
C VAL A 242 -12.19 8.30 -12.31
N ASP A 243 -13.30 7.58 -12.20
CA ASP A 243 -14.05 7.44 -10.95
C ASP A 243 -13.68 6.16 -10.17
N CYS A 244 -12.71 5.38 -10.65
CA CYS A 244 -12.11 4.26 -9.93
C CYS A 244 -10.82 4.72 -9.23
N GLY A 245 -10.92 5.19 -7.98
CA GLY A 245 -9.75 5.79 -7.30
C GLY A 245 -8.58 4.83 -7.16
N HIS A 246 -8.83 3.55 -6.86
CA HIS A 246 -7.78 2.53 -6.88
C HIS A 246 -7.07 2.49 -8.24
N LEU A 247 -7.75 2.31 -9.38
CA LEU A 247 -7.06 2.33 -10.69
C LEU A 247 -6.25 3.61 -10.94
N VAL A 248 -6.80 4.77 -10.57
CA VAL A 248 -6.13 6.06 -10.76
C VAL A 248 -4.82 6.14 -9.96
N HIS A 249 -4.74 5.51 -8.79
CA HIS A 249 -3.51 5.54 -7.98
C HIS A 249 -2.45 4.56 -8.45
N MET A 250 -2.83 3.46 -9.14
CA MET A 250 -1.97 2.30 -9.36
C MET A 250 -0.62 2.65 -10.00
N PRO A 251 -0.55 3.54 -11.01
CA PRO A 251 0.73 3.92 -11.60
C PRO A 251 1.73 4.53 -10.59
N SER A 252 1.25 5.06 -9.46
CA SER A 252 2.08 5.61 -8.39
C SER A 252 2.97 4.56 -7.72
N HIS A 253 2.57 3.28 -7.75
CA HIS A 253 3.38 2.16 -7.27
C HIS A 253 4.71 2.07 -8.03
N LEU A 254 4.72 2.29 -9.34
CA LEU A 254 5.98 2.35 -10.11
C LEU A 254 6.70 3.69 -9.94
N ASP A 255 5.96 4.80 -9.86
CA ASP A 255 6.53 6.15 -9.74
C ASP A 255 7.43 6.27 -8.48
N ILE A 256 7.01 5.72 -7.33
CA ILE A 256 7.80 5.80 -6.10
C ILE A 256 9.11 5.04 -6.15
N GLN A 257 9.15 3.90 -6.85
CA GLN A 257 10.33 3.05 -6.95
C GLN A 257 11.43 3.72 -7.78
N VAL A 258 11.08 4.69 -8.64
CA VAL A 258 12.02 5.49 -9.45
C VAL A 258 12.19 6.93 -8.97
N GLY A 259 11.61 7.27 -7.81
CA GLY A 259 11.73 8.57 -7.19
C GLY A 259 10.97 9.68 -7.91
N ASP A 260 9.92 9.34 -8.67
CA ASP A 260 9.02 10.32 -9.26
C ASP A 260 7.91 10.69 -8.25
N TYR A 261 8.35 11.34 -7.18
CA TYR A 261 7.47 11.72 -6.08
C TYR A 261 6.38 12.72 -6.51
N GLN A 262 6.63 13.51 -7.56
CA GLN A 262 5.64 14.45 -8.08
C GLN A 262 4.43 13.69 -8.65
N ARG A 263 4.66 12.74 -9.57
CA ARG A 263 3.58 11.96 -10.17
C ARG A 263 2.86 11.10 -9.15
N ALA A 264 3.59 10.56 -8.18
CA ALA A 264 2.99 9.83 -7.06
C ALA A 264 2.05 10.73 -6.23
N MET A 265 2.44 11.96 -5.90
CA MET A 265 1.55 12.91 -5.21
C MET A 265 0.32 13.26 -6.05
N GLU A 266 0.49 13.58 -7.33
CA GLU A 266 -0.59 13.99 -8.24
C GLU A 266 -1.61 12.86 -8.45
N GLY A 267 -1.15 11.65 -8.76
CA GLY A 267 -2.01 10.48 -8.98
C GLY A 267 -2.86 10.15 -7.75
N ASN A 268 -2.26 10.19 -6.57
CA ASN A 268 -2.97 9.92 -5.32
C ASN A 268 -3.97 11.02 -4.92
N VAL A 269 -3.70 12.29 -5.24
CA VAL A 269 -4.70 13.37 -5.07
C VAL A 269 -5.89 13.16 -6.00
N LEU A 270 -5.65 12.77 -7.25
CA LEU A 270 -6.72 12.46 -8.20
C LEU A 270 -7.54 11.25 -7.77
N ALA A 271 -6.89 10.19 -7.29
CA ALA A 271 -7.52 8.99 -6.76
C ALA A 271 -8.42 9.30 -5.56
N TYR A 272 -7.91 10.07 -4.60
CA TYR A 272 -8.69 10.55 -3.45
C TYR A 272 -9.93 11.36 -3.88
N GLN A 273 -9.81 12.21 -4.90
CA GLN A 273 -10.95 12.95 -5.43
C GLN A 273 -11.97 12.03 -6.12
N ALA A 274 -11.53 10.96 -6.77
CA ALA A 274 -12.41 9.95 -7.35
C ALA A 274 -13.21 9.22 -6.27
N ASP A 275 -12.53 8.76 -5.22
CA ASP A 275 -13.20 8.07 -4.12
C ASP A 275 -14.17 8.98 -3.36
N LEU A 276 -13.84 10.27 -3.20
CA LEU A 276 -14.77 11.25 -2.63
C LEU A 276 -16.04 11.42 -3.46
N ARG A 277 -15.97 11.37 -4.79
CA ARG A 277 -17.16 11.42 -5.66
C ARG A 277 -18.02 10.18 -5.46
N LEU A 278 -17.41 9.01 -5.31
CA LEU A 278 -18.12 7.78 -5.02
C LEU A 278 -18.76 7.81 -3.62
N HIS A 279 -17.99 8.17 -2.59
CA HIS A 279 -18.48 8.31 -1.23
C HIS A 279 -19.64 9.29 -1.12
N ALA A 280 -19.61 10.41 -1.85
CA ALA A 280 -20.71 11.38 -1.87
C ALA A 280 -22.03 10.82 -2.45
N LEU A 281 -21.99 9.74 -3.24
CA LEU A 281 -23.19 9.07 -3.75
C LEU A 281 -23.80 8.11 -2.73
N SER A 282 -23.04 7.70 -1.72
CA SER A 282 -23.47 6.76 -0.68
C SER A 282 -22.71 7.00 0.62
N PRO A 283 -22.91 8.17 1.26
CA PRO A 283 -22.14 8.59 2.44
C PRO A 283 -22.33 7.67 3.65
N GLU A 284 -23.45 6.95 3.71
CA GLU A 284 -23.73 5.92 4.71
C GLU A 284 -22.91 4.64 4.54
N ARG A 285 -22.32 4.40 3.36
CA ARG A 285 -21.48 3.24 3.09
C ARG A 285 -20.04 3.53 3.52
N PHE A 286 -19.74 3.23 4.79
CA PHE A 286 -18.36 3.09 5.25
C PHE A 286 -17.95 1.62 5.13
N THR A 287 -17.14 1.29 4.14
CA THR A 287 -16.71 -0.09 3.90
C THR A 287 -15.20 -0.22 3.90
N ILE A 288 -14.71 -1.44 3.71
CA ILE A 288 -13.27 -1.70 3.57
C ILE A 288 -12.67 -0.86 2.42
N TYR A 289 -13.46 -0.49 1.42
CA TYR A 289 -13.04 0.41 0.35
C TYR A 289 -12.62 1.81 0.86
N THR A 290 -13.16 2.28 2.00
CA THR A 290 -12.67 3.51 2.65
C THR A 290 -11.18 3.42 3.01
N GLY A 291 -10.65 2.20 3.15
CA GLY A 291 -9.22 1.93 3.22
C GLY A 291 -8.42 2.53 2.09
N TYR A 292 -8.92 2.49 0.84
CA TYR A 292 -8.23 3.11 -0.29
C TYR A 292 -8.19 4.62 -0.18
N VAL A 293 -9.23 5.26 0.36
CA VAL A 293 -9.26 6.72 0.54
C VAL A 293 -8.10 7.21 1.41
N VAL A 294 -7.91 6.53 2.54
CA VAL A 294 -6.85 6.88 3.50
C VAL A 294 -5.49 6.42 3.00
N HIS A 295 -5.42 5.28 2.31
CA HIS A 295 -4.22 4.78 1.69
C HIS A 295 -3.69 5.74 0.60
N ASN A 296 -4.57 6.24 -0.27
CA ASN A 296 -4.23 7.25 -1.28
C ASN A 296 -3.58 8.47 -0.63
N MET A 297 -4.15 8.97 0.47
CA MET A 297 -3.57 10.12 1.17
C MET A 297 -2.31 9.77 1.97
N GLU A 298 -2.14 8.55 2.49
CA GLU A 298 -0.87 8.13 3.10
C GLU A 298 0.24 8.06 2.05
N PHE A 299 -0.06 7.51 0.88
CA PHE A 299 0.85 7.44 -0.26
C PHE A 299 1.28 8.86 -0.72
N CYS A 300 0.31 9.79 -0.80
CA CYS A 300 0.57 11.20 -1.07
C CYS A 300 1.45 11.84 0.02
N ALA A 301 1.13 11.62 1.30
CA ALA A 301 1.90 12.14 2.43
C ALA A 301 3.34 11.59 2.43
N TRP A 302 3.51 10.31 2.12
CA TRP A 302 4.81 9.65 2.02
C TRP A 302 5.64 10.23 0.88
N ALA A 303 5.09 10.33 -0.33
CA ALA A 303 5.78 10.92 -1.47
C ALA A 303 6.13 12.40 -1.19
N ALA A 304 5.24 13.15 -0.54
CA ALA A 304 5.49 14.53 -0.13
C ALA A 304 6.59 14.64 0.92
N MET A 305 6.64 13.74 1.91
CA MET A 305 7.74 13.67 2.87
C MET A 305 9.07 13.41 2.15
N TYR A 306 9.12 12.46 1.21
CA TYR A 306 10.33 12.16 0.47
C TYR A 306 10.72 13.28 -0.50
N ALA A 307 9.77 14.04 -1.05
CA ALA A 307 10.04 15.20 -1.90
C ALA A 307 10.41 16.49 -1.13
N GLY A 308 10.21 16.52 0.19
CA GLY A 308 10.36 17.75 0.99
C GLY A 308 9.20 18.73 0.88
N ALA A 309 8.04 18.30 0.39
CA ALA A 309 6.84 19.11 0.23
C ALA A 309 5.99 19.10 1.52
N LYS A 310 6.43 19.88 2.52
CA LYS A 310 5.84 19.91 3.87
C LYS A 310 4.37 20.25 3.87
N ALA A 311 3.93 21.27 3.12
CA ALA A 311 2.54 21.69 3.09
C ALA A 311 1.63 20.58 2.55
N VAL A 312 2.08 19.86 1.51
CA VAL A 312 1.35 18.73 0.93
C VAL A 312 1.27 17.57 1.94
N ALA A 313 2.38 17.22 2.59
CA ALA A 313 2.40 16.15 3.60
C ALA A 313 1.46 16.45 4.78
N LEU A 314 1.47 17.68 5.29
CA LEU A 314 0.58 18.11 6.37
C LEU A 314 -0.89 18.06 5.95
N GLU A 315 -1.23 18.57 4.78
CA GLU A 315 -2.60 18.55 4.26
C GLU A 315 -3.10 17.12 4.02
N ALA A 316 -2.28 16.24 3.43
CA ALA A 316 -2.62 14.84 3.23
C ALA A 316 -2.85 14.13 4.57
N SER A 317 -1.98 14.32 5.57
CA SER A 317 -2.17 13.74 6.91
C SER A 317 -3.45 14.23 7.60
N LYS A 318 -3.81 15.51 7.44
CA LYS A 318 -5.07 16.07 7.96
C LYS A 318 -6.29 15.46 7.29
N LYS A 319 -6.21 15.18 5.98
CA LYS A 319 -7.29 14.49 5.27
C LYS A 319 -7.48 13.07 5.81
N ILE A 320 -6.40 12.32 6.06
CA ILE A 320 -6.48 10.99 6.70
C ILE A 320 -7.24 11.08 8.03
N ASP A 321 -6.82 11.99 8.93
CA ASP A 321 -7.46 12.17 10.23
C ASP A 321 -8.96 12.48 10.13
N SER A 322 -9.38 13.21 9.08
CA SER A 322 -10.78 13.61 8.89
C SER A 322 -11.73 12.45 8.55
N PHE A 323 -11.23 11.30 8.08
CA PHE A 323 -12.07 10.12 7.78
C PHE A 323 -12.33 9.24 9.00
N PHE A 324 -11.50 9.34 10.04
CA PHE A 324 -11.56 8.46 11.21
C PHE A 324 -12.32 9.10 12.37
N SER A 325 -13.64 9.18 12.25
CA SER A 325 -14.49 9.46 13.41
C SER A 325 -14.48 8.27 14.39
N HIS A 326 -14.92 8.49 15.63
CA HIS A 326 -15.09 7.40 16.59
C HIS A 326 -16.09 6.35 16.10
N GLU A 327 -17.17 6.78 15.44
CA GLU A 327 -18.19 5.89 14.85
C GLU A 327 -17.59 5.02 13.76
N VAL A 328 -16.73 5.61 12.92
CA VAL A 328 -16.00 4.89 11.87
C VAL A 328 -15.09 3.83 12.47
N ILE A 329 -14.19 4.21 13.38
CA ILE A 329 -13.15 3.28 13.87
C ILE A 329 -13.74 2.10 14.67
N THR A 330 -14.96 2.27 15.19
CA THR A 330 -15.70 1.25 15.96
C THR A 330 -16.77 0.52 15.13
N ALA A 331 -16.90 0.80 13.83
CA ALA A 331 -17.98 0.27 12.99
C ALA A 331 -17.99 -1.26 12.88
N THR A 332 -16.81 -1.90 12.89
CA THR A 332 -16.69 -3.36 12.88
C THR A 332 -15.55 -3.82 13.79
N PRO A 333 -15.52 -5.09 14.22
CA PRO A 333 -14.42 -5.64 15.04
C PRO A 333 -13.03 -5.50 14.40
N ILE A 334 -12.94 -5.43 13.06
CA ILE A 334 -11.66 -5.34 12.34
C ILE A 334 -11.31 -3.92 11.90
N THR A 335 -12.21 -2.93 12.02
CA THR A 335 -11.94 -1.58 11.50
C THR A 335 -10.77 -0.94 12.24
N ALA A 336 -10.76 -0.99 13.57
CA ALA A 336 -9.64 -0.51 14.37
C ALA A 336 -8.35 -1.30 14.05
N MET A 337 -8.46 -2.61 13.88
CA MET A 337 -7.33 -3.49 13.51
C MET A 337 -6.66 -3.03 12.21
N CYS A 338 -7.43 -2.78 11.15
CA CYS A 338 -6.87 -2.49 9.81
C CYS A 338 -6.56 -1.01 9.55
N PHE A 339 -7.23 -0.08 10.27
CA PHE A 339 -7.22 1.32 9.86
C PHE A 339 -6.65 2.30 10.89
N GLU A 340 -6.63 1.96 12.18
CA GLU A 340 -6.20 2.90 13.21
C GLU A 340 -4.73 3.32 13.05
N ALA A 341 -3.89 2.44 12.50
CA ALA A 341 -2.49 2.72 12.27
C ALA A 341 -2.23 3.87 11.27
N TYR A 342 -3.18 4.19 10.37
CA TYR A 342 -3.05 5.34 9.46
C TYR A 342 -3.09 6.69 10.19
N LEU A 343 -3.66 6.75 11.41
CA LEU A 343 -3.62 7.97 12.23
C LEU A 343 -2.20 8.34 12.68
N THR A 344 -1.23 7.43 12.54
CA THR A 344 0.17 7.69 12.86
C THR A 344 0.89 8.51 11.79
N THR A 345 0.33 8.60 10.57
CA THR A 345 0.95 9.34 9.45
C THR A 345 1.21 10.80 9.82
N ARG A 346 0.27 11.46 10.52
CA ARG A 346 0.46 12.84 10.99
C ARG A 346 1.69 12.98 11.88
N LEU A 347 1.86 12.07 12.85
CA LEU A 347 3.00 12.09 13.77
C LEU A 347 4.32 11.92 13.02
N MET A 348 4.37 11.01 12.03
CA MET A 348 5.54 10.80 11.19
C MET A 348 5.87 12.03 10.33
N VAL A 349 4.86 12.72 9.78
CA VAL A 349 5.05 14.00 9.08
C VAL A 349 5.65 15.05 10.00
N LEU A 350 5.15 15.18 11.24
CA LEU A 350 5.71 16.15 12.19
C LEU A 350 7.18 15.83 12.51
N ILE A 351 7.54 14.54 12.67
CA ILE A 351 8.93 14.12 12.92
C ILE A 351 9.83 14.47 11.73
N ARG A 352 9.41 14.12 10.50
CA ARG A 352 10.16 14.40 9.26
C ARG A 352 10.60 15.85 9.16
N PHE A 353 9.70 16.78 9.48
CA PHE A 353 9.94 18.21 9.34
C PHE A 353 10.43 18.89 10.62
N GLY A 354 10.74 18.13 11.67
CA GLY A 354 11.26 18.65 12.93
C GLY A 354 10.29 19.58 13.66
N LEU A 355 8.98 19.31 13.57
CA LEU A 355 7.92 20.11 14.19
C LEU A 355 7.73 19.69 15.66
N TRP A 356 8.81 19.84 16.45
CA TRP A 356 8.91 19.33 17.81
C TRP A 356 7.86 19.91 18.76
N GLU A 357 7.58 21.21 18.66
CA GLU A 357 6.56 21.86 19.49
C GLU A 357 5.15 21.36 19.18
N ASP A 358 4.87 21.04 17.92
CA ASP A 358 3.55 20.53 17.51
C ASP A 358 3.35 19.10 18.03
N ILE A 359 4.39 18.25 17.99
CA ILE A 359 4.37 16.91 18.61
C ILE A 359 4.09 16.99 20.11
N LEU A 360 4.77 17.89 20.82
CA LEU A 360 4.66 18.02 22.27
C LEU A 360 3.31 18.61 22.72
N ARG A 361 2.59 19.28 21.81
CA ARG A 361 1.22 19.77 22.02
C ARG A 361 0.15 18.75 21.64
N GLU A 362 0.49 17.71 20.87
CA GLU A 362 -0.48 16.70 20.44
C GLU A 362 -0.99 15.93 21.68
N PRO A 363 -2.31 15.93 21.93
CA PRO A 363 -2.87 15.20 23.05
C PRO A 363 -2.92 13.71 22.75
N PHE A 364 -2.80 12.88 23.80
CA PHE A 364 -3.27 11.50 23.70
C PHE A 364 -4.78 11.49 23.45
N LYS A 365 -5.25 10.57 22.61
CA LYS A 365 -6.69 10.28 22.48
C LYS A 365 -7.22 9.72 23.80
N GLU A 366 -8.49 9.99 24.11
CA GLU A 366 -9.09 9.59 25.39
C GLU A 366 -9.05 8.06 25.59
N ASP A 367 -9.50 7.30 24.58
CA ASP A 367 -9.43 5.84 24.58
C ASP A 367 -8.11 5.34 24.00
N ARG A 368 -7.13 5.10 24.87
CA ARG A 368 -5.79 4.65 24.45
C ARG A 368 -5.74 3.20 23.97
N GLN A 369 -6.74 2.38 24.29
CA GLN A 369 -6.79 0.99 23.80
C GLN A 369 -7.37 0.95 22.39
N LEU A 370 -8.37 1.77 22.11
CA LEU A 370 -8.89 1.95 20.76
C LEU A 370 -7.84 2.61 19.86
N TYR A 371 -7.20 3.68 20.31
CA TYR A 371 -6.16 4.42 19.57
C TYR A 371 -4.75 3.96 19.97
N LEU A 372 -4.52 2.65 19.89
CA LEU A 372 -3.29 1.98 20.32
C LEU A 372 -2.06 2.44 19.53
N SER A 373 -2.12 2.42 18.19
CA SER A 373 -1.03 2.83 17.31
C SER A 373 -0.69 4.31 17.51
N HIS A 374 -1.70 5.17 17.59
CA HIS A 374 -1.51 6.59 17.83
C HIS A 374 -0.83 6.84 19.18
N THR A 375 -1.31 6.24 20.27
CA THR A 375 -0.70 6.38 21.60
C THR A 375 0.76 5.93 21.59
N LEU A 376 1.05 4.77 20.99
CA LEU A 376 2.39 4.22 20.90
C LEU A 376 3.33 5.15 20.11
N ILE A 377 2.94 5.54 18.90
CA ILE A 377 3.77 6.38 18.03
C ILE A 377 3.90 7.80 18.60
N LEU A 378 2.92 8.30 19.37
CA LEU A 378 3.04 9.58 20.05
C LEU A 378 4.10 9.55 21.17
N HIS A 379 4.20 8.46 21.94
CA HIS A 379 5.31 8.27 22.88
C HIS A 379 6.66 8.28 22.15
N TYR A 380 6.78 7.54 21.05
CA TYR A 380 7.98 7.56 20.19
C TYR A 380 8.31 8.99 19.71
N ALA A 381 7.34 9.69 19.12
CA ALA A 381 7.51 11.03 18.58
C ALA A 381 7.95 12.03 19.65
N ARG A 382 7.32 11.99 20.84
CA ARG A 382 7.66 12.84 21.98
C ARG A 382 9.06 12.53 22.51
N GLY A 383 9.44 11.25 22.55
CA GLY A 383 10.79 10.82 22.93
C GLY A 383 11.86 11.44 22.02
N ILE A 384 11.66 11.37 20.69
CA ILE A 384 12.53 12.04 19.71
C ILE A 384 12.53 13.56 19.90
N ALA A 385 11.36 14.18 20.04
CA ALA A 385 11.23 15.63 20.19
C ALA A 385 11.90 16.15 21.47
N PHE A 386 11.77 15.45 22.60
CA PHE A 386 12.47 15.81 23.83
C PHE A 386 13.99 15.60 23.70
N GLY A 387 14.42 14.51 23.06
CA GLY A 387 15.84 14.25 22.78
C GLY A 387 16.49 15.34 21.95
N ALA A 388 15.84 15.73 20.84
CA ALA A 388 16.31 16.80 19.95
C ALA A 388 16.34 18.18 20.63
N ARG A 389 15.65 18.34 21.76
CA ARG A 389 15.64 19.54 22.60
C ARG A 389 16.53 19.44 23.84
N SER A 390 17.32 18.38 23.95
CA SER A 390 18.19 18.09 25.10
C SER A 390 17.44 17.95 26.44
N LEU A 391 16.18 17.52 26.40
CA LEU A 391 15.34 17.27 27.58
C LEU A 391 15.34 15.78 27.93
N LEU A 392 16.51 15.26 28.33
CA LEU A 392 16.78 13.82 28.43
C LEU A 392 15.88 13.06 29.40
N ASP A 393 15.58 13.61 30.57
CA ASP A 393 14.73 12.92 31.55
C ASP A 393 13.31 12.72 31.00
N ALA A 394 12.78 13.71 30.28
CA ALA A 394 11.49 13.60 29.61
C ALA A 394 11.55 12.59 28.46
N ALA A 395 12.61 12.63 27.65
CA ALA A 395 12.81 11.66 26.55
C ALA A 395 12.90 10.21 27.06
N LYS A 396 13.61 9.97 28.18
CA LYS A 396 13.69 8.66 28.84
C LYS A 396 12.35 8.19 29.37
N ALA A 397 11.56 9.09 29.96
CA ALA A 397 10.20 8.75 30.42
C ALA A 397 9.31 8.30 29.26
N GLU A 398 9.37 8.97 28.10
CA GLU A 398 8.65 8.56 26.89
C GLU A 398 9.15 7.21 26.35
N GLN A 399 10.46 6.94 26.37
CA GLN A 399 11.01 5.63 25.98
C GLN A 399 10.52 4.50 26.88
N VAL A 400 10.46 4.72 28.20
CA VAL A 400 9.93 3.72 29.13
C VAL A 400 8.47 3.41 28.80
N ALA A 401 7.63 4.43 28.60
CA ALA A 401 6.23 4.25 28.23
C ALA A 401 6.06 3.52 26.88
N PHE A 402 6.86 3.89 25.88
CA PHE A 402 6.90 3.20 24.59
C PHE A 402 7.23 1.72 24.74
N ARG A 403 8.30 1.39 25.49
CA ARG A 403 8.76 0.01 25.70
C ARG A 403 7.75 -0.83 26.48
N GLU A 404 7.08 -0.24 27.48
CA GLU A 404 6.00 -0.91 28.22
C GLU A 404 4.82 -1.29 27.33
N MET A 405 4.48 -0.47 26.33
CA MET A 405 3.46 -0.81 25.34
C MET A 405 3.96 -1.86 24.36
N LEU A 406 5.17 -1.67 23.80
CA LEU A 406 5.78 -2.60 22.84
C LEU A 406 5.82 -4.04 23.34
N THR A 407 6.16 -4.26 24.61
CA THR A 407 6.23 -5.60 25.21
C THR A 407 4.88 -6.32 25.30
N LYS A 408 3.77 -5.58 25.22
CA LYS A 408 2.40 -6.13 25.28
C LYS A 408 1.80 -6.35 23.89
N LEU A 409 2.34 -5.71 22.85
CA LEU A 409 1.81 -5.79 21.49
C LEU A 409 1.88 -7.21 20.92
N GLN A 410 0.80 -7.62 20.27
CA GLN A 410 0.72 -8.82 19.47
C GLN A 410 0.64 -8.47 17.98
N PRO A 411 1.13 -9.33 17.07
CA PRO A 411 1.05 -9.07 15.63
C PRO A 411 -0.37 -8.82 15.09
N GLY A 412 -1.40 -9.38 15.74
CA GLY A 412 -2.80 -9.22 15.35
C GLY A 412 -3.49 -7.97 15.91
N ASP A 413 -2.83 -7.15 16.75
CA ASP A 413 -3.48 -6.00 17.37
C ASP A 413 -3.87 -4.93 16.34
N ARG A 414 -2.92 -4.59 15.46
CA ARG A 414 -3.08 -3.58 14.41
C ARG A 414 -2.24 -3.97 13.21
N LEU A 415 -2.84 -3.90 12.02
CA LEU A 415 -2.24 -4.20 10.74
C LEU A 415 -2.41 -2.98 9.84
N LYS A 416 -1.31 -2.35 9.43
CA LYS A 416 -1.33 -1.32 8.40
C LYS A 416 -0.94 -1.99 7.09
N HIS A 417 -1.93 -2.23 6.23
CA HIS A 417 -1.74 -2.93 4.97
C HIS A 417 -1.01 -4.28 5.17
N ASN A 418 0.29 -4.39 4.84
CA ASN A 418 1.07 -5.61 5.01
C ASN A 418 1.93 -5.65 6.29
N VAL A 419 2.03 -4.55 7.03
CA VAL A 419 2.94 -4.42 8.17
C VAL A 419 2.18 -4.22 9.47
N ASN A 420 2.38 -5.14 10.41
CA ASN A 420 1.77 -5.03 11.73
C ASN A 420 2.48 -3.98 12.61
N LEU A 421 1.72 -3.41 13.55
CA LEU A 421 2.19 -2.38 14.47
C LEU A 421 3.38 -2.83 15.31
N LYS A 422 3.43 -4.10 15.69
CA LYS A 422 4.55 -4.63 16.45
C LYS A 422 5.86 -4.52 15.66
N HIS A 423 5.89 -4.91 14.39
CA HIS A 423 7.07 -4.75 13.54
C HIS A 423 7.45 -3.29 13.33
N MET A 424 6.48 -2.39 13.14
CA MET A 424 6.76 -0.94 13.09
C MET A 424 7.40 -0.44 14.39
N ALA A 425 6.89 -0.88 15.52
CA ALA A 425 7.38 -0.46 16.83
C ALA A 425 8.75 -1.07 17.19
N ASP A 426 9.03 -2.30 16.73
CA ASP A 426 10.36 -2.92 16.83
C ASP A 426 11.44 -2.09 16.11
N ILE A 427 11.09 -1.35 15.05
CA ILE A 427 11.99 -0.38 14.36
C ILE A 427 12.10 0.94 15.14
N GLY A 428 10.99 1.45 15.67
CA GLY A 428 10.97 2.70 16.43
C GLY A 428 11.85 2.67 17.69
N GLU A 429 11.86 1.55 18.41
CA GLU A 429 12.62 1.39 19.65
C GLU A 429 14.13 1.67 19.51
N PRO A 430 14.87 1.00 18.60
CA PRO A 430 16.29 1.29 18.41
C PRO A 430 16.56 2.72 17.90
N ILE A 431 15.64 3.34 17.14
CA ILE A 431 15.80 4.74 16.73
C ILE A 431 15.71 5.66 17.96
N LEU A 432 14.75 5.42 18.85
CA LEU A 432 14.60 6.19 20.09
C LEU A 432 15.78 5.97 21.05
N ALA A 433 16.27 4.74 21.15
CA ALA A 433 17.49 4.44 21.91
C ALA A 433 18.71 5.18 21.33
N ALA A 434 18.86 5.20 20.01
CA ALA A 434 19.94 5.93 19.36
C ALA A 434 19.90 7.42 19.64
N GLU A 435 18.72 8.04 19.57
CA GLU A 435 18.54 9.45 19.93
C GLU A 435 19.03 9.72 21.36
N LEU A 436 18.64 8.90 22.33
CA LEU A 436 19.08 9.08 23.73
C LEU A 436 20.59 8.91 23.90
N HIS A 437 21.15 7.80 23.40
CA HIS A 437 22.59 7.53 23.48
C HIS A 437 23.41 8.64 22.82
N TYR A 438 22.97 9.13 21.66
CA TYR A 438 23.66 10.20 20.95
C TYR A 438 23.70 11.49 21.77
N ARG A 439 22.60 11.86 22.42
CA ARG A 439 22.53 13.06 23.28
C ARG A 439 23.28 12.91 24.59
N GLU A 440 23.49 11.69 25.06
CA GLU A 440 24.36 11.37 26.20
C GLU A 440 25.86 11.35 25.84
N GLY A 441 26.19 11.44 24.55
CA GLY A 441 27.57 11.36 24.05
C GLY A 441 28.08 9.93 23.86
N ASP A 442 27.22 8.92 24.01
CA ASP A 442 27.53 7.52 23.73
C ASP A 442 27.27 7.20 22.25
N PHE A 443 28.15 7.70 21.39
CA PHE A 443 27.96 7.65 19.95
C PHE A 443 28.02 6.24 19.36
N GLU A 444 28.86 5.36 19.89
CA GLU A 444 28.96 3.99 19.36
C GLU A 444 27.69 3.19 19.65
N SER A 445 27.14 3.26 20.88
CA SER A 445 25.84 2.65 21.18
C SER A 445 24.71 3.24 20.32
N ALA A 446 24.76 4.54 20.01
CA ALA A 446 23.79 5.16 19.11
C ALA A 446 23.87 4.61 17.68
N PHE A 447 25.08 4.42 17.14
CA PHE A 447 25.28 3.87 15.80
C PHE A 447 24.96 2.37 15.72
N ASP A 448 25.24 1.60 16.77
CA ASP A 448 24.81 0.20 16.85
C ASP A 448 23.29 0.07 16.88
N ALA A 449 22.61 0.93 17.63
CA ALA A 449 21.15 0.98 17.66
C ALA A 449 20.57 1.37 16.28
N LEU A 450 21.13 2.36 15.60
CA LEU A 450 20.70 2.73 14.24
C LEU A 450 20.93 1.61 13.21
N SER A 451 22.06 0.90 13.31
CA SER A 451 22.33 -0.28 12.48
C SER A 451 21.25 -1.36 12.68
N LYS A 452 20.85 -1.61 13.93
CA LYS A 452 19.74 -2.51 14.25
C LYS A 452 18.41 -2.02 13.66
N ALA A 453 18.12 -0.72 13.74
CA ALA A 453 16.91 -0.14 13.15
C ALA A 453 16.87 -0.34 11.63
N VAL A 454 18.00 -0.16 10.95
CA VAL A 454 18.14 -0.42 9.50
C VAL A 454 17.87 -1.90 9.20
N ALA A 455 18.47 -2.83 9.94
CA ALA A 455 18.26 -4.26 9.72
C ALA A 455 16.79 -4.68 9.89
N LEU A 456 16.09 -4.13 10.89
CA LEU A 456 14.66 -4.37 11.13
C LEU A 456 13.78 -3.74 10.05
N PHE A 457 14.13 -2.54 9.60
CA PHE A 457 13.46 -1.88 8.48
C PHE A 457 13.57 -2.69 7.19
N ASP A 458 14.78 -3.18 6.88
CA ASP A 458 15.02 -4.02 5.73
C ASP A 458 14.39 -5.40 5.87
N ALA A 459 14.05 -5.86 7.09
CA ALA A 459 13.36 -7.14 7.32
C ALA A 459 11.85 -7.07 7.02
N LEU A 460 11.28 -5.87 6.88
CA LEU A 460 9.84 -5.73 6.67
C LEU A 460 9.34 -6.49 5.42
N PRO A 461 8.10 -6.99 5.46
CA PRO A 461 7.35 -7.37 4.27
C PRO A 461 7.33 -6.24 3.23
N TYR A 462 7.06 -6.59 1.98
CA TYR A 462 6.86 -5.58 0.94
C TYR A 462 5.60 -4.77 1.26
N ASP A 463 5.69 -3.46 1.12
CA ASP A 463 4.60 -2.55 1.46
C ASP A 463 4.75 -1.21 0.72
N GLU A 464 3.64 -0.61 0.32
CA GLU A 464 3.60 0.63 -0.46
C GLU A 464 2.47 1.55 0.03
N PRO A 465 2.77 2.76 0.54
CA PRO A 465 4.11 3.19 0.94
C PRO A 465 4.68 2.28 2.03
N HIS A 466 6.00 2.31 2.23
CA HIS A 466 6.66 1.47 3.24
C HIS A 466 5.99 1.59 4.62
N GLY A 467 5.73 0.46 5.28
CA GLY A 467 5.04 0.42 6.57
C GLY A 467 5.63 1.36 7.63
N TRP A 468 6.97 1.46 7.70
CA TRP A 468 7.65 2.54 8.42
C TRP A 468 7.99 3.71 7.49
N LEU A 469 7.37 4.86 7.69
CA LEU A 469 7.32 5.93 6.67
C LEU A 469 8.63 6.71 6.47
N MET A 470 9.67 6.47 7.27
CA MET A 470 10.94 7.19 7.19
C MET A 470 12.13 6.24 7.29
N SER A 471 12.96 6.18 6.26
CA SER A 471 14.19 5.36 6.29
C SER A 471 15.09 5.69 7.50
N PRO A 472 15.42 4.71 8.36
CA PRO A 472 16.37 4.92 9.46
C PRO A 472 17.77 5.31 8.98
N ARG A 473 18.13 4.96 7.74
CA ARG A 473 19.41 5.34 7.11
C ARG A 473 19.58 6.85 7.05
N GLN A 474 18.50 7.61 6.85
CA GLN A 474 18.55 9.07 6.78
C GLN A 474 18.95 9.71 8.11
N THR A 475 18.49 9.16 9.23
CA THR A 475 18.95 9.56 10.57
C THR A 475 20.38 9.08 10.82
N PHE A 476 20.69 7.84 10.45
CA PHE A 476 22.01 7.26 10.67
C PHE A 476 23.12 8.03 9.94
N GLY A 477 22.96 8.27 8.64
CA GLY A 477 23.91 9.04 7.84
C GLY A 477 24.07 10.47 8.35
N ALA A 478 22.97 11.12 8.79
CA ALA A 478 23.03 12.48 9.32
C ALA A 478 23.87 12.56 10.61
N LEU A 479 23.65 11.65 11.55
CA LEU A 479 24.38 11.63 12.83
C LEU A 479 25.85 11.22 12.67
N LEU A 480 26.17 10.33 11.72
CA LEU A 480 27.55 10.02 11.33
C LEU A 480 28.25 11.25 10.74
N ALA A 481 27.59 11.97 9.84
CA ALA A 481 28.13 13.19 9.22
C ALA A 481 28.34 14.31 10.24
N GLU A 482 27.46 14.43 11.24
CA GLU A 482 27.61 15.35 12.37
C GLU A 482 28.86 15.02 13.21
N GLN A 483 29.17 13.73 13.39
CA GLN A 483 30.43 13.25 14.02
C GLN A 483 31.62 13.18 13.05
N GLN A 484 31.51 13.78 11.86
CA GLN A 484 32.57 13.82 10.83
C GLN A 484 33.03 12.43 10.33
N GLN A 485 32.21 11.39 10.53
CA GLN A 485 32.46 10.04 10.02
C GLN A 485 31.96 9.93 8.57
N TYR A 486 32.52 10.75 7.69
CA TYR A 486 31.99 10.99 6.34
C TYR A 486 31.99 9.74 5.46
N ASP A 487 33.02 8.89 5.50
CA ASP A 487 33.08 7.69 4.65
C ASP A 487 31.98 6.68 5.02
N ARG A 488 31.71 6.50 6.32
CA ARG A 488 30.58 5.67 6.78
C ARG A 488 29.25 6.30 6.36
N ALA A 489 29.09 7.61 6.52
CA ALA A 489 27.87 8.31 6.13
C ALA A 489 27.60 8.21 4.61
N ILE A 490 28.64 8.30 3.76
CA ILE A 490 28.53 8.14 2.31
C ILE A 490 27.94 6.77 1.97
N SER A 491 28.46 5.69 2.57
CA SER A 491 27.91 4.33 2.34
C SER A 491 26.43 4.24 2.69
N ILE A 492 26.03 4.81 3.84
CA ILE A 492 24.63 4.79 4.30
C ILE A 492 23.72 5.60 3.35
N PHE A 493 24.16 6.75 2.86
CA PHE A 493 23.37 7.55 1.90
C PHE A 493 23.29 6.90 0.53
N ASP A 494 24.36 6.26 0.06
CA ASP A 494 24.36 5.53 -1.21
C ASP A 494 23.38 4.36 -1.16
N GLU A 495 23.33 3.60 -0.07
CA GLU A 495 22.32 2.56 0.15
C GLU A 495 20.89 3.13 0.20
N ASP A 496 20.68 4.25 0.89
CA ASP A 496 19.36 4.89 0.96
C ASP A 496 18.88 5.38 -0.40
N LEU A 497 19.77 5.95 -1.21
CA LEU A 497 19.44 6.47 -2.54
C LEU A 497 19.25 5.38 -3.59
N VAL A 498 19.75 4.17 -3.34
CA VAL A 498 19.33 2.99 -4.11
C VAL A 498 17.85 2.74 -3.83
N LEU A 499 17.43 2.71 -2.56
CA LEU A 499 16.05 2.44 -2.13
C LEU A 499 15.04 3.53 -2.47
N PHE A 500 15.45 4.77 -2.25
CA PHE A 500 14.61 5.95 -2.35
C PHE A 500 15.30 6.93 -3.29
N PRO A 501 15.35 6.63 -4.59
CA PRO A 501 16.10 7.43 -5.53
C PRO A 501 15.57 8.87 -5.59
N LYS A 502 16.47 9.81 -5.90
CA LYS A 502 16.14 11.24 -6.06
C LYS A 502 15.55 11.90 -4.81
N ASN A 503 15.69 11.32 -3.61
CA ASN A 503 15.22 11.97 -2.39
C ASN A 503 16.20 13.09 -1.95
N PRO A 504 15.75 14.34 -1.78
CA PRO A 504 16.59 15.47 -1.40
C PRO A 504 17.23 15.33 0.00
N TRP A 505 16.66 14.52 0.90
CA TRP A 505 17.19 14.33 2.25
C TRP A 505 18.57 13.65 2.24
N SER A 506 18.66 12.47 1.63
CA SER A 506 19.92 11.73 1.49
C SER A 506 20.87 12.42 0.52
N LEU A 507 20.38 13.07 -0.54
CA LEU A 507 21.22 13.88 -1.43
C LEU A 507 21.88 15.06 -0.68
N ALA A 508 21.16 15.72 0.23
CA ALA A 508 21.72 16.80 1.05
C ALA A 508 22.80 16.29 2.02
N GLY A 509 22.53 15.17 2.70
CA GLY A 509 23.52 14.52 3.57
C GLY A 509 24.78 14.05 2.81
N LEU A 510 24.57 13.43 1.64
CA LEU A 510 25.66 12.98 0.77
C LEU A 510 26.49 14.15 0.27
N LYS A 511 25.85 15.25 -0.16
CA LYS A 511 26.54 16.49 -0.56
C LYS A 511 27.46 17.02 0.54
N ILE A 512 27.01 17.04 1.80
CA ILE A 512 27.84 17.46 2.94
C ILE A 512 29.10 16.60 2.99
N CYS A 513 28.95 15.27 2.98
CA CYS A 513 30.06 14.34 3.11
C CYS A 513 31.05 14.45 1.93
N LEU A 514 30.54 14.45 0.70
CA LEU A 514 31.38 14.54 -0.52
C LEU A 514 32.15 15.87 -0.60
N SER A 515 31.57 16.97 -0.11
CA SER A 515 32.27 18.26 -0.04
C SER A 515 33.45 18.24 0.93
N LYS A 516 33.37 17.43 2.00
CA LYS A 516 34.41 17.30 3.02
C LYS A 516 35.50 16.31 2.62
N THR A 517 35.15 15.29 1.84
CA THR A 517 36.11 14.30 1.34
C THR A 517 36.76 14.69 0.00
N GLY A 518 36.26 15.74 -0.67
CA GLY A 518 36.80 16.20 -1.96
C GLY A 518 36.50 15.24 -3.11
N SER A 519 35.37 14.53 -3.05
CA SER A 519 34.99 13.54 -4.05
C SER A 519 34.56 14.17 -5.38
N PRO A 520 34.96 13.61 -6.55
CA PRO A 520 34.53 14.10 -7.85
C PRO A 520 33.03 13.94 -8.10
N ARG A 521 32.34 13.07 -7.33
CA ARG A 521 30.87 12.87 -7.40
C ARG A 521 30.07 14.09 -6.93
N LEU A 522 30.72 15.09 -6.34
CA LEU A 522 30.06 16.23 -5.72
C LEU A 522 29.20 17.03 -6.71
N GLU A 523 29.69 17.26 -7.93
CA GLU A 523 28.96 18.05 -8.94
C GLU A 523 27.66 17.35 -9.34
N ASP A 524 27.70 16.04 -9.61
CA ASP A 524 26.53 15.23 -9.96
C ASP A 524 25.48 15.22 -8.83
N VAL A 525 25.94 15.02 -7.58
CA VAL A 525 25.04 15.02 -6.41
C VAL A 525 24.43 16.40 -6.16
N GLN A 526 25.18 17.48 -6.40
CA GLN A 526 24.65 18.84 -6.31
C GLN A 526 23.56 19.10 -7.35
N ALA A 527 23.78 18.71 -8.60
CA ALA A 527 22.79 18.84 -9.66
C ALA A 527 21.53 18.00 -9.37
N ALA A 528 21.70 16.77 -8.90
CA ALA A 528 20.60 15.91 -8.49
C ALA A 528 19.79 16.51 -7.33
N LEU A 529 20.48 17.06 -6.31
CA LEU A 529 19.83 17.73 -5.18
C LEU A 529 19.04 18.97 -5.63
N GLU A 530 19.60 19.78 -6.52
CA GLU A 530 18.92 20.97 -7.05
C GLU A 530 17.63 20.59 -7.78
N GLN A 531 17.69 19.54 -8.62
CA GLN A 531 16.50 19.03 -9.31
C GLN A 531 15.46 18.48 -8.33
N ALA A 532 15.88 17.65 -7.37
CA ALA A 532 15.00 17.05 -6.38
C ALA A 532 14.33 18.10 -5.47
N SER A 533 15.05 19.17 -5.14
CA SER A 533 14.57 20.24 -4.25
C SER A 533 13.55 21.17 -4.91
N LYS A 534 13.27 21.05 -6.22
CA LYS A 534 12.24 21.85 -6.91
C LYS A 534 10.83 21.61 -6.37
N LEU A 535 10.58 20.44 -5.79
CA LEU A 535 9.31 20.09 -5.15
C LEU A 535 9.23 20.51 -3.68
N ALA A 536 10.37 20.81 -3.06
CA ALA A 536 10.45 21.11 -1.65
C ALA A 536 9.99 22.55 -1.37
N ASP A 537 9.18 22.72 -0.33
CA ASP A 537 8.75 24.03 0.20
C ASP A 537 9.48 24.40 1.51
N VAL A 538 10.50 23.61 1.86
CA VAL A 538 11.42 23.86 2.96
C VAL A 538 12.87 23.74 2.48
N ARG A 539 13.77 24.45 3.14
CA ARG A 539 15.20 24.29 2.88
C ARG A 539 15.70 22.98 3.49
N ILE A 540 16.16 22.06 2.65
CA ILE A 540 16.75 20.79 3.07
C ILE A 540 18.27 20.97 3.16
N GLY A 541 18.76 21.26 4.37
CA GLY A 541 20.18 21.46 4.65
C GLY A 541 20.93 20.21 5.08
N THR A 542 20.23 19.24 5.67
CA THR A 542 20.76 17.93 6.10
C THR A 542 19.65 16.89 6.02
N SER A 543 20.01 15.62 6.16
CA SER A 543 19.12 14.47 5.95
C SER A 543 18.11 14.26 7.09
N CYS A 544 18.40 14.74 8.30
CA CYS A 544 17.52 14.55 9.46
C CYS A 544 17.60 15.71 10.45
N ALA A 545 16.45 16.07 11.04
CA ALA A 545 16.36 17.10 12.07
C ALA A 545 17.01 16.73 13.40
N CYS A 546 17.36 15.46 13.60
CA CYS A 546 18.16 15.01 14.74
C CYS A 546 19.64 15.46 14.66
N ALA A 547 20.17 15.85 13.49
CA ALA A 547 21.52 16.38 13.36
C ALA A 547 21.55 17.89 13.67
N LEU A 548 21.48 18.24 14.96
CA LEU A 548 21.19 19.59 15.45
C LEU A 548 22.21 20.66 14.99
N SER A 549 23.49 20.29 14.83
CA SER A 549 24.52 21.23 14.38
C SER A 549 24.39 21.62 12.90
N GLN A 550 23.74 20.77 12.11
CA GLN A 550 23.54 20.95 10.67
C GLN A 550 22.11 21.40 10.36
N TRP A 551 21.15 21.08 11.23
CA TRP A 551 19.75 21.46 11.15
C TRP A 551 19.57 22.94 11.50
N THR A 552 19.89 23.81 10.55
CA THR A 552 19.57 25.22 10.64
C THR A 552 18.14 25.41 10.12
N GLN A 553 17.16 25.54 11.03
CA GLN A 553 15.87 26.14 10.68
C GLN A 553 16.13 27.63 10.36
N VAL A 554 16.55 27.91 9.14
CA VAL A 554 16.46 29.27 8.61
C VAL A 554 15.00 29.41 8.19
N GLY A 555 14.22 30.05 9.06
CA GLY A 555 12.84 30.42 8.75
C GLY A 555 12.77 31.10 7.39
N CYS A 556 11.75 30.76 6.60
CA CYS A 556 11.32 31.63 5.51
C CYS A 556 10.81 32.95 6.08
#